data_AF-A0A2H9NSR0-F1
#
_entry.id   AF-A0A2H9NSR0-F1
#
_cell.length_a   1.000
_cell.length_b   1.000
_cell.length_c   1.000
_cell.angle_alpha   90.00
_cell.angle_beta   90.00
_cell.angle_gamma   90.00
#
_symmetry.space_group_name_H-M   'P 1'
#
loop_
_entity.id
_entity.type
_entity.pdbx_description
1 polymer ?
#
loop_
_entity_poly.entity_id
_entity_poly.type
_entity_poly.pdbx_seq_one_letter_code
_entity_poly.pdbx_strand_id
1 'polypeptide(L)'
;MSVFVDSNIYIYYFEENEEFTDKIEDFFKKNKDTATSTLVVKEICWYYEKKKEFEKMKNLINDLLKTEVKILDVTSKQILNACELKMKHKSIELNDLINYNIMKENDIETIFSSDKHFDKLPGIKRKFSL
;
A
#
# COMPACT_ATOMS: atom_id res chain seq x y z
N MET A 1 -10.03 8.29 10.84
CA MET A 1 -10.42 7.19 9.94
C MET A 1 -9.23 6.96 9.07
N SER A 2 -8.54 5.84 9.29
CA SER A 2 -7.24 5.60 8.71
C SER A 2 -7.35 5.49 7.19
N VAL A 3 -6.30 5.92 6.48
CA VAL A 3 -6.17 5.66 5.04
C VAL A 3 -5.04 4.65 4.83
N PHE A 4 -5.34 3.54 4.15
CA PHE A 4 -4.32 2.57 3.76
C PHE A 4 -3.47 3.14 2.62
N VAL A 5 -2.15 2.95 2.65
CA VAL A 5 -1.23 3.45 1.63
C VAL A 5 -0.56 2.27 0.94
N ASP A 6 -0.66 2.27 -0.39
CA ASP A 6 -0.17 1.22 -1.27
C ASP A 6 1.31 1.39 -1.67
N SER A 7 1.94 0.34 -2.18
CA SER A 7 3.36 0.32 -2.54
C SER A 7 3.71 1.34 -3.62
N ASN A 8 2.84 1.54 -4.62
CA ASN A 8 3.06 2.51 -5.70
C ASN A 8 3.24 3.94 -5.19
N ILE A 9 2.57 4.33 -4.09
CA ILE A 9 2.67 5.67 -3.51
C ILE A 9 4.08 5.91 -2.99
N TYR A 10 4.61 4.97 -2.21
CA TYR A 10 5.97 5.07 -1.71
C TYR A 10 6.97 5.08 -2.86
N ILE A 11 6.80 4.19 -3.84
CA ILE A 11 7.69 4.15 -5.00
C ILE A 11 7.68 5.49 -5.74
N TYR A 12 6.52 6.08 -6.04
CA TYR A 12 6.47 7.39 -6.71
C TYR A 12 7.12 8.51 -5.91
N TYR A 13 6.93 8.52 -4.60
CA TYR A 13 7.54 9.52 -3.73
C TYR A 13 9.08 9.40 -3.71
N PHE A 14 9.60 8.19 -3.53
CA PHE A 14 11.06 7.95 -3.44
C PHE A 14 11.78 7.91 -4.79
N GLU A 15 11.05 7.78 -5.89
CA GLU A 15 11.55 8.00 -7.25
C GLU A 15 11.40 9.46 -7.70
N GLU A 16 10.98 10.37 -6.80
CA GLU A 16 10.81 11.80 -7.07
C GLU A 16 9.96 12.05 -8.33
N ASN A 17 8.88 11.29 -8.48
CA ASN A 17 8.03 11.39 -9.65
C ASN A 17 7.43 12.81 -9.73
N GLU A 18 7.77 13.55 -10.79
CA GLU A 18 7.38 14.96 -10.97
C GLU A 18 5.87 15.19 -10.94
N GLU A 19 5.08 14.21 -11.36
CA GLU A 19 3.61 14.31 -11.39
C GLU A 19 2.97 14.10 -10.02
N PHE A 20 3.59 13.26 -9.17
CA PHE A 20 2.94 12.73 -7.97
C PHE A 20 3.56 13.19 -6.65
N THR A 21 4.82 13.63 -6.63
CA THR A 21 5.54 13.95 -5.38
C THR A 21 4.80 14.97 -4.53
N ASP A 22 4.45 16.14 -5.09
CA ASP A 22 3.71 17.19 -4.37
C ASP A 22 2.37 16.70 -3.83
N LYS A 23 1.65 15.89 -4.62
CA LYS A 23 0.35 15.33 -4.24
C LYS A 23 0.47 14.36 -3.06
N ILE A 24 1.53 13.55 -3.06
CA ILE A 24 1.81 12.59 -2.00
C ILE A 24 2.23 13.30 -0.71
N GLU A 25 3.07 14.34 -0.80
CA GLU A 25 3.38 15.18 0.35
C GLU A 25 2.14 15.82 0.96
N ASP A 26 1.30 16.43 0.12
CA ASP A 26 0.05 17.05 0.53
C ASP A 26 -0.89 16.04 1.22
N PHE A 27 -0.92 14.81 0.71
CA PHE A 27 -1.66 13.72 1.32
C PHE A 27 -1.14 13.43 2.74
N PHE A 28 0.16 13.23 2.94
CA PHE A 28 0.73 12.94 4.27
C PHE A 28 0.70 14.15 5.22
N LYS A 29 0.67 15.39 4.70
CA LYS A 29 0.44 16.60 5.51
C LYS A 29 -0.99 16.63 6.06
N LYS A 30 -1.99 16.29 5.24
CA LYS A 30 -3.42 16.34 5.59
C LYS A 30 -3.92 15.10 6.33
N ASN A 31 -3.29 13.95 6.15
CA ASN A 31 -3.72 12.67 6.71
C ASN A 31 -2.65 12.15 7.68
N LYS A 32 -2.87 12.35 8.99
CA LYS A 32 -2.00 11.83 10.05
C LYS A 32 -2.32 10.39 10.44
N ASP A 33 -3.58 10.00 10.27
CA ASP A 33 -4.07 8.65 10.52
C ASP A 33 -3.91 7.81 9.24
N THR A 34 -2.73 7.20 9.07
CA THR A 34 -2.39 6.39 7.88
C THR A 34 -1.82 5.03 8.28
N ALA A 35 -2.10 4.02 7.46
CA ALA A 35 -1.61 2.67 7.66
C ALA A 35 -1.08 2.07 6.37
N THR A 36 -0.20 1.09 6.47
CA THR A 36 0.24 0.22 5.37
C THR A 36 0.41 -1.20 5.91
N SER A 37 0.95 -2.14 5.12
CA SER A 37 1.19 -3.52 5.59
C SER A 37 2.65 -3.95 5.44
N THR A 38 3.05 -4.99 6.18
CA THR A 38 4.35 -5.64 5.97
C THR A 38 4.48 -6.24 4.57
N LEU A 39 3.37 -6.55 3.89
CA LEU A 39 3.36 -6.97 2.49
C LEU A 39 3.73 -5.81 1.55
N VAL A 40 3.15 -4.63 1.75
CA VAL A 40 3.54 -3.41 1.00
C VAL A 40 5.02 -3.08 1.21
N VAL A 41 5.51 -3.19 2.45
CA VAL A 41 6.94 -3.02 2.76
C VAL A 41 7.79 -4.02 1.96
N LYS A 42 7.39 -5.30 1.92
CA LYS A 42 8.08 -6.33 1.13
C LYS A 42 8.03 -6.03 -0.38
N GLU A 43 6.96 -5.45 -0.91
CA GLU A 43 6.85 -5.06 -2.32
C GLU A 43 7.81 -3.94 -2.68
N ILE A 44 7.93 -2.93 -1.82
CA ILE A 44 8.91 -1.84 -1.98
C ILE A 44 10.32 -2.43 -1.98
N CYS A 45 10.66 -3.31 -1.03
CA CYS A 45 11.95 -3.98 -1.01
C CYS A 45 12.21 -4.75 -2.30
N TRP A 46 11.23 -5.53 -2.76
CA TRP A 46 11.34 -6.31 -3.99
C TRP A 46 11.55 -5.44 -5.23
N TYR A 47 10.89 -4.28 -5.31
CA TYR A 47 11.08 -3.31 -6.39
C TYR A 47 12.54 -2.84 -6.49
N TYR A 48 13.13 -2.40 -5.37
CA TYR A 48 14.53 -1.93 -5.33
C TYR A 48 15.55 -3.06 -5.44
N GLU A 49 15.24 -4.25 -4.91
CA GLU A 49 16.04 -5.46 -5.10
C GLU A 49 16.20 -5.78 -6.59
N LYS A 50 15.12 -5.69 -7.37
CA LYS A 50 15.16 -5.93 -8.83
C LYS A 50 16.04 -4.93 -9.57
N LYS A 51 16.14 -3.70 -9.08
CA LYS A 51 17.06 -2.67 -9.60
C LYS A 51 18.50 -2.81 -9.06
N LYS A 52 18.73 -3.69 -8.08
CA LYS A 52 19.99 -3.82 -7.34
C LYS A 52 20.38 -2.54 -6.57
N GLU A 53 19.38 -1.74 -6.19
CA GLU A 53 19.56 -0.48 -5.46
C GLU A 53 19.45 -0.70 -3.94
N PHE A 54 20.32 -1.55 -3.39
CA PHE A 54 20.21 -2.03 -2.00
C PHE A 54 20.34 -0.94 -0.93
N GLU A 55 21.19 0.07 -1.16
CA GLU A 55 21.31 1.21 -0.25
C GLU A 55 20.04 2.06 -0.24
N LYS A 56 19.45 2.32 -1.42
CA LYS A 56 18.17 3.03 -1.53
C LYS A 56 17.05 2.25 -0.83
N MET A 57 16.99 0.94 -1.04
CA MET A 57 16.06 0.04 -0.33
C MET A 57 16.19 0.18 1.19
N LYS A 58 17.40 0.06 1.74
CA LYS A 58 17.66 0.15 3.18
C LYS A 58 17.27 1.52 3.75
N ASN A 59 17.66 2.61 3.07
CA ASN A 59 17.37 3.97 3.50
C ASN A 59 15.87 4.23 3.51
N LEU A 60 15.16 3.80 2.47
CA LEU A 60 13.71 3.92 2.39
C LEU A 60 13.00 3.24 3.56
N ILE A 61 13.37 1.99 3.87
CA ILE A 61 12.76 1.27 5.00
C ILE A 61 13.08 1.96 6.33
N ASN A 62 14.31 2.44 6.51
CA ASN A 62 14.66 3.21 7.70
C ASN A 62 13.84 4.50 7.82
N ASP A 63 13.57 5.19 6.72
CA ASP A 63 12.80 6.42 6.73
C ASP A 63 11.31 6.16 6.95
N LEU A 64 10.75 5.11 6.33
CA LEU A 64 9.38 4.67 6.59
C LEU A 64 9.16 4.34 8.07
N LEU A 65 10.10 3.64 8.71
CA LEU A 65 10.03 3.29 10.14
C LEU A 65 10.12 4.48 11.09
N LYS A 66 10.60 5.65 10.62
CA LYS A 66 10.61 6.91 11.39
C LYS A 66 9.31 7.70 11.22
N THR A 67 8.43 7.31 10.31
CA THR A 67 7.14 7.98 10.10
C THR A 67 6.10 7.54 11.12
N GLU A 68 5.00 8.28 11.20
CA GLU A 68 3.83 7.92 12.02
C GLU A 68 2.90 6.90 11.31
N VAL A 69 3.27 6.39 10.12
CA VAL A 69 2.45 5.41 9.39
C VAL A 69 2.42 4.09 10.17
N LYS A 70 1.21 3.59 10.47
CA LYS A 70 1.03 2.30 11.12
C LYS A 70 1.33 1.15 10.14
N ILE A 71 2.31 0.31 10.44
CA ILE A 71 2.60 -0.89 9.65
C ILE A 71 1.82 -2.08 10.24
N LEU A 72 0.86 -2.61 9.48
CA LEU A 72 0.01 -3.73 9.87
C LEU A 72 0.63 -5.06 9.45
N ASP A 73 0.63 -6.03 10.34
CA ASP A 73 1.15 -7.37 10.06
C ASP A 73 0.21 -8.18 9.16
N VAL A 74 0.82 -8.98 8.29
CA VAL A 74 0.13 -9.97 7.47
C VAL A 74 0.09 -11.30 8.22
N THR A 75 -1.10 -11.88 8.34
CA THR A 75 -1.32 -13.18 8.97
C THR A 75 -1.60 -14.27 7.94
N SER A 76 -1.32 -15.53 8.30
CA SER A 76 -1.64 -16.69 7.46
C SER A 76 -3.14 -16.79 7.14
N LYS A 77 -4.01 -16.37 8.06
CA LYS A 77 -5.46 -16.31 7.87
C LYS A 77 -5.84 -15.32 6.75
N GLN A 78 -5.25 -14.13 6.74
CA GLN A 78 -5.49 -13.13 5.69
C GLN A 78 -5.04 -13.63 4.32
N ILE A 79 -3.93 -14.38 4.27
CA ILE A 79 -3.44 -15.02 3.04
C ILE A 79 -4.44 -16.08 2.56
N LEU A 80 -4.91 -16.96 3.44
CA LEU A 80 -5.89 -17.99 3.09
C LEU A 80 -7.19 -17.35 2.56
N ASN A 81 -7.71 -16.35 3.27
CA ASN A 81 -8.90 -15.61 2.84
C ASN A 81 -8.69 -14.94 1.47
N ALA A 82 -7.48 -14.43 1.19
CA ALA A 82 -7.17 -13.83 -0.10
C ALA A 82 -7.15 -14.87 -1.23
N CYS A 83 -6.66 -16.08 -0.97
CA CYS A 83 -6.75 -17.21 -1.92
C CYS A 83 -8.20 -17.56 -2.25
N GLU A 84 -9.09 -17.60 -1.26
CA GLU A 84 -10.52 -17.83 -1.48
C GLU A 84 -11.16 -16.71 -2.31
N LEU A 85 -10.83 -15.44 -2.02
CA LEU A 85 -11.28 -14.29 -2.80
C LEU A 85 -10.76 -14.34 -4.24
N LYS A 86 -9.53 -14.80 -4.46
CA LYS A 86 -8.90 -14.88 -5.79
C LYS A 86 -9.68 -15.79 -6.75
N MET A 87 -10.38 -16.81 -6.22
CA MET A 87 -11.27 -17.66 -7.02
C MET A 87 -12.45 -16.87 -7.63
N LYS A 88 -12.94 -15.84 -6.91
CA LYS A 88 -14.05 -14.96 -7.33
C LYS A 88 -13.54 -13.73 -8.09
N HIS A 89 -12.40 -13.18 -7.69
CA HIS A 89 -11.81 -11.96 -8.22
C HIS A 89 -10.54 -12.26 -9.03
N LYS A 90 -10.68 -13.06 -10.09
CA LYS A 90 -9.53 -13.57 -10.87
C LYS A 90 -8.62 -12.47 -11.45
N SER A 91 -9.17 -11.29 -11.74
CA SER A 91 -8.44 -10.16 -12.33
C SER A 91 -7.69 -9.26 -11.34
N ILE A 92 -7.84 -9.47 -10.03
CA ILE A 92 -7.15 -8.68 -8.98
C ILE A 92 -5.96 -9.47 -8.46
N GLU A 93 -4.81 -8.86 -8.27
CA GLU A 93 -3.62 -9.57 -7.79
C GLU A 93 -3.81 -10.15 -6.39
N LEU A 94 -3.07 -11.21 -6.05
CA LEU A 94 -3.21 -11.84 -4.74
C LEU A 94 -2.81 -10.89 -3.62
N ASN A 95 -1.76 -10.09 -3.82
CA ASN A 95 -1.27 -9.16 -2.81
C ASN A 95 -2.30 -8.06 -2.51
N ASP A 96 -2.97 -7.53 -3.53
CA ASP A 96 -4.08 -6.57 -3.35
C ASP A 96 -5.22 -7.18 -2.54
N LEU A 97 -5.54 -8.47 -2.78
CA LEU A 97 -6.56 -9.19 -2.01
C LEU A 97 -6.14 -9.43 -0.55
N ILE A 98 -4.84 -9.61 -0.28
CA ILE A 98 -4.30 -9.68 1.08
C ILE A 98 -4.44 -8.31 1.77
N ASN A 99 -4.00 -7.24 1.12
CA ASN A 99 -4.14 -5.87 1.64
C ASN A 99 -5.61 -5.51 1.89
N TYR A 100 -6.51 -5.92 1.00
CA TYR A 100 -7.95 -5.76 1.19
C TYR A 100 -8.50 -6.48 2.44
N ASN A 101 -8.05 -7.70 2.73
CA ASN A 101 -8.43 -8.39 3.96
C ASN A 101 -7.89 -7.68 5.20
N ILE A 102 -6.63 -7.20 5.16
CA ILE A 102 -6.03 -6.41 6.24
C ILE A 102 -6.84 -5.14 6.51
N MET A 103 -7.20 -4.42 5.44
CA MET A 103 -8.03 -3.23 5.50
C MET A 103 -9.38 -3.51 6.17
N LYS A 104 -10.07 -4.58 5.76
CA LYS A 104 -11.37 -4.97 6.33
C LYS A 104 -11.29 -5.32 7.82
N GLU A 105 -10.26 -6.05 8.24
CA GLU A 105 -10.09 -6.41 9.65
C GLU A 105 -9.74 -5.21 10.56
N ASN A 106 -9.32 -4.09 9.97
CA ASN A 106 -8.96 -2.87 10.68
C ASN A 106 -9.96 -1.72 10.43
N ASP A 107 -11.15 -2.01 9.87
CA ASP A 107 -12.18 -1.02 9.53
C ASP A 107 -11.65 0.14 8.64
N ILE A 108 -10.69 -0.17 7.75
CA ILE A 108 -10.10 0.79 6.82
C ILE A 108 -10.82 0.68 5.47
N GLU A 109 -11.66 1.65 5.16
CA GLU A 109 -12.44 1.65 3.92
C GLU A 109 -11.80 2.48 2.80
N THR A 110 -10.72 3.21 3.08
CA THR A 110 -10.06 4.09 2.11
C THR A 110 -8.63 3.65 1.84
N ILE A 111 -8.25 3.57 0.56
CA ILE A 111 -6.88 3.32 0.13
C ILE A 111 -6.37 4.48 -0.73
N PHE A 112 -5.13 4.90 -0.51
CA PHE A 112 -4.38 5.82 -1.35
C PHE A 112 -3.50 4.99 -2.29
N SER A 113 -3.88 4.92 -3.57
CA SER A 113 -3.23 4.06 -4.58
C SER A 113 -3.56 4.52 -6.01
N SER A 114 -2.57 4.49 -6.90
CA SER A 114 -2.79 4.73 -8.33
C SER A 114 -3.49 3.57 -9.05
N ASP A 115 -3.57 2.38 -8.46
CA ASP A 115 -4.14 1.19 -9.10
C ASP A 115 -5.67 1.18 -9.07
N LYS A 116 -6.30 1.26 -10.26
CA LYS A 116 -7.75 1.20 -10.45
C LYS A 116 -8.37 -0.15 -10.09
N HIS A 117 -7.60 -1.20 -9.84
CA HIS A 117 -8.12 -2.52 -9.45
C HIS A 117 -8.84 -2.50 -8.10
N PHE A 118 -8.45 -1.63 -7.17
CA PHE A 118 -9.16 -1.44 -5.91
C PHE A 118 -10.59 -0.92 -6.09
N ASP A 119 -10.91 -0.24 -7.20
CA ASP A 119 -12.27 0.23 -7.50
C ASP A 119 -13.27 -0.94 -7.70
N LYS A 120 -12.76 -2.16 -7.90
CA LYS A 120 -13.57 -3.38 -8.06
C LYS A 120 -13.88 -4.08 -6.73
N LEU A 121 -13.29 -3.63 -5.61
CA LEU A 121 -13.42 -4.28 -4.31
C LEU A 121 -14.55 -3.66 -3.48
N PRO A 122 -15.51 -4.46 -2.99
CA PRO A 122 -16.65 -3.93 -2.28
C PRO A 122 -16.26 -3.36 -0.91
N GLY A 123 -16.74 -2.15 -0.61
CA GLY A 123 -16.43 -1.44 0.63
C GLY A 123 -15.09 -0.70 0.63
N ILE A 124 -14.37 -0.68 -0.50
CA ILE A 124 -13.13 0.10 -0.65
C ILE A 124 -13.38 1.34 -1.50
N LYS A 125 -12.90 2.47 -1.00
CA LYS A 125 -12.82 3.75 -1.70
C LYS A 125 -11.36 4.05 -1.99
N ARG A 126 -10.96 3.91 -3.26
CA ARG A 126 -9.65 4.39 -3.70
C ARG A 126 -9.66 5.91 -3.80
N LYS A 127 -8.63 6.53 -3.26
CA LYS A 127 -8.28 7.94 -3.46
C LYS A 127 -6.98 8.00 -4.21
N PHE A 128 -6.99 8.64 -5.37
CA PHE A 128 -5.79 9.09 -6.07
C PHE A 128 -6.30 10.06 -7.13
N SER A 129 -6.48 11.32 -6.75
CA SER A 129 -7.01 12.32 -7.67
C SER A 129 -5.92 12.70 -8.67
N LEU A 130 -6.24 12.56 -9.97
CA LEU A 130 -5.68 13.46 -10.98
C LEU A 130 -6.23 14.86 -10.70
#